data_AF-A0A7C2BLF6-F1
#
_entry.id   AF-A0A7C2BLF6-F1
#
_cell.length_a   1.000
_cell.length_b   1.000
_cell.length_c   1.000
_cell.angle_alpha   90.00
_cell.angle_beta   90.00
_cell.angle_gamma   90.00
#
_symmetry.space_group_name_H-M   'P 1'
#
loop_
_entity.id
_entity.type
_entity.pdbx_description
1 polymer ?
#
loop_
_entity_poly.entity_id
_entity_poly.type
_entity_poly.pdbx_seq_one_letter_code
_entity_poly.pdbx_strand_id
1 'polypeptide(L)'
;MSWAGIRREETIGDKLRRLFTNDREPIEKKAIVAQYRVKTAIGRINGYIEKLSERDRELFETIVDALSKRDEVRARMYAREVAEIRKITKQLLTVQYALEHAALKLETFVIYGGAVNEVAPVLGVMKEALGILKGVAPDIWIDLQYAVRELETAMGTGMVDLSIEVGTGLDGEAKKVLEEAKVVAEQKIRERFAELPRTIGVGDGEVSKTTAAP
;
A
#
# COMPACT_ATOMS: atom_id res chain seq x y z
N MET A 1 -28.76 54.03 -5.07
CA MET A 1 -28.67 52.61 -5.48
C MET A 1 -27.20 52.30 -5.72
N SER A 2 -26.52 51.72 -4.73
CA SER A 2 -25.12 51.30 -4.86
C SER A 2 -25.10 49.79 -5.07
N TRP A 3 -24.63 49.37 -6.24
CA TRP A 3 -24.51 47.98 -6.63
C TRP A 3 -23.37 47.33 -5.84
N ALA A 4 -23.71 46.42 -4.93
CA ALA A 4 -22.75 45.57 -4.26
C ALA A 4 -22.08 44.65 -5.30
N GLY A 5 -20.76 44.76 -5.42
CA GLY A 5 -19.96 43.92 -6.29
C GLY A 5 -20.14 42.44 -5.94
N ILE A 6 -20.73 41.69 -6.86
CA ILE A 6 -20.76 40.24 -6.83
C ILE A 6 -19.32 39.78 -6.99
N ARG A 7 -18.67 39.35 -5.88
CA ARG A 7 -17.41 38.62 -5.97
C ARG A 7 -17.71 37.34 -6.73
N ARG A 8 -17.25 37.26 -7.97
CA ARG A 8 -17.27 36.03 -8.74
C ARG A 8 -16.28 35.07 -8.06
N GLU A 9 -16.78 34.01 -7.44
CA GLU A 9 -15.93 32.95 -6.89
C GLU A 9 -15.13 32.32 -8.03
N GLU A 10 -13.83 32.16 -7.86
CA GLU A 10 -12.96 31.54 -8.87
C GLU A 10 -13.46 30.13 -9.19
N THR A 11 -13.62 29.81 -10.47
CA THR A 11 -14.05 28.47 -10.88
C THR A 11 -12.92 27.46 -10.75
N ILE A 12 -13.26 26.17 -10.68
CA ILE A 12 -12.30 25.05 -10.62
C ILE A 12 -11.29 25.13 -11.77
N GLY A 13 -11.75 25.52 -12.97
CA GLY A 13 -10.90 25.72 -14.13
C GLY A 13 -9.91 26.88 -13.98
N ASP A 14 -10.32 27.98 -13.34
CA ASP A 14 -9.47 29.14 -13.11
C ASP A 14 -8.35 28.84 -12.10
N LYS A 15 -8.67 28.09 -11.05
CA LYS A 15 -7.70 27.60 -10.07
C LYS A 15 -6.67 26.68 -10.71
N LEU A 16 -7.13 25.71 -11.51
CA LEU A 16 -6.24 24.80 -12.26
C LEU A 16 -5.32 25.58 -13.21
N ARG A 17 -5.86 26.53 -13.99
CA ARG A 17 -5.07 27.35 -14.93
C ARG A 17 -3.98 28.16 -14.21
N ARG A 18 -4.31 28.74 -13.07
CA ARG A 18 -3.38 29.55 -12.29
C ARG A 18 -2.23 28.73 -11.72
N LEU A 19 -2.47 27.47 -11.35
CA LEU A 19 -1.41 26.54 -10.97
C LEU A 19 -0.41 26.37 -12.12
N PHE A 20 -0.87 26.19 -13.36
CA PHE A 20 0.02 26.03 -14.53
C PHE A 20 0.89 27.24 -14.87
N THR A 21 0.55 28.45 -14.40
CA THR A 21 1.18 29.71 -14.86
C THR A 21 2.24 30.30 -13.91
N ASN A 22 2.49 29.70 -12.73
CA ASN A 22 3.45 30.23 -11.74
C ASN A 22 4.82 29.51 -11.76
N ASP A 23 5.93 30.26 -11.66
CA ASP A 23 7.32 29.83 -11.87
C ASP A 23 8.00 29.14 -10.66
N ARG A 24 7.41 29.21 -9.46
CA ARG A 24 7.69 28.23 -8.38
C ARG A 24 6.72 27.09 -8.58
N GLU A 25 7.19 25.86 -8.84
CA GLU A 25 6.30 24.70 -8.98
C GLU A 25 5.42 24.59 -7.72
N PRO A 26 4.11 24.86 -7.81
CA PRO A 26 3.23 24.83 -6.65
C PRO A 26 3.18 23.39 -6.12
N ILE A 27 3.18 23.22 -4.80
CA ILE A 27 3.07 21.90 -4.15
C ILE A 27 1.85 21.12 -4.68
N GLU A 28 0.81 21.81 -5.11
CA GLU A 28 -0.38 21.28 -5.76
C GLU A 28 -0.05 20.54 -7.06
N LYS A 29 0.86 21.06 -7.90
CA LYS A 29 1.33 20.34 -9.10
C LYS A 29 2.02 19.03 -8.71
N LYS A 30 2.88 19.08 -7.69
CA LYS A 30 3.60 17.90 -7.21
C LYS A 30 2.66 16.89 -6.57
N ALA A 31 1.64 17.34 -5.85
CA ALA A 31 0.57 16.51 -5.30
C ALA A 31 -0.25 15.82 -6.39
N ILE A 32 -0.58 16.51 -7.50
CA ILE A 32 -1.26 15.89 -8.65
C ILE A 32 -0.39 14.78 -9.26
N VAL A 33 0.90 15.05 -9.49
CA VAL A 33 1.84 14.06 -10.03
C VAL A 33 2.00 12.87 -9.09
N ALA A 34 2.12 13.12 -7.78
CA ALA A 34 2.21 12.08 -6.78
C ALA A 34 0.93 11.25 -6.72
N GLN A 35 -0.24 11.87 -6.73
CA GLN A 35 -1.53 11.18 -6.74
C GLN A 35 -1.66 10.26 -7.95
N TYR A 36 -1.28 10.75 -9.15
CA TYR A 36 -1.28 9.94 -10.36
C TYR A 36 -0.39 8.70 -10.19
N ARG A 37 0.86 8.89 -9.73
CA ARG A 37 1.81 7.79 -9.52
C ARG A 37 1.34 6.79 -8.46
N VAL A 38 0.73 7.27 -7.39
CA VAL A 38 0.12 6.41 -6.35
C VAL A 38 -1.02 5.59 -6.96
N LYS A 39 -1.91 6.19 -7.75
CA LYS A 39 -2.99 5.47 -8.46
C LYS A 39 -2.43 4.43 -9.45
N THR A 40 -1.34 4.75 -10.16
CA THR A 40 -0.64 3.78 -11.01
C THR A 40 -0.06 2.62 -10.20
N ALA A 41 0.57 2.89 -9.06
CA ALA A 41 1.12 1.87 -8.18
C ALA A 41 0.00 0.92 -7.66
N ILE A 42 -1.13 1.47 -7.23
CA ILE A 42 -2.32 0.69 -6.83
C ILE A 42 -2.78 -0.24 -7.96
N GLY A 43 -2.90 0.26 -9.19
CA GLY A 43 -3.30 -0.55 -10.34
C GLY A 43 -2.32 -1.71 -10.63
N ARG A 44 -1.01 -1.47 -10.49
CA ARG A 44 0.01 -2.50 -10.67
C ARG A 44 0.01 -3.53 -9.55
N ILE A 45 -0.16 -3.08 -8.30
CA ILE A 45 -0.31 -3.94 -7.14
C ILE A 45 -1.51 -4.88 -7.32
N ASN A 46 -2.64 -4.35 -7.79
CA ASN A 46 -3.81 -5.18 -8.14
C ASN A 46 -3.46 -6.27 -9.16
N GLY A 47 -2.71 -5.92 -10.21
CA GLY A 47 -2.25 -6.90 -11.19
C GLY A 47 -1.37 -8.01 -10.60
N TYR A 48 -0.54 -7.72 -9.60
CA TYR A 48 0.24 -8.73 -8.89
C TYR A 48 -0.61 -9.58 -7.96
N ILE A 49 -1.55 -8.97 -7.25
CA ILE A 49 -2.51 -9.67 -6.38
C ILE A 49 -3.34 -10.68 -7.20
N GLU A 50 -3.82 -10.31 -8.39
CA GLU A 50 -4.54 -11.23 -9.29
C GLU A 50 -3.68 -12.43 -9.70
N LYS A 51 -2.46 -12.18 -10.19
CA LYS A 51 -1.54 -13.26 -10.61
C LYS A 51 -1.20 -14.22 -9.47
N LEU A 52 -0.97 -13.69 -8.27
CA LEU A 52 -0.68 -14.51 -7.09
C LEU A 52 -1.88 -15.36 -6.69
N SER A 53 -3.12 -14.86 -6.81
CA SER A 53 -4.30 -15.67 -6.50
C SER A 53 -4.61 -16.72 -7.54
N GLU A 54 -4.36 -16.45 -8.82
CA GLU A 54 -4.41 -17.49 -9.84
C GLU A 54 -3.41 -18.61 -9.52
N ARG A 55 -2.17 -18.21 -9.17
CA ARG A 55 -1.13 -19.17 -8.81
C ARG A 55 -1.44 -19.99 -7.55
N ASP A 56 -2.02 -19.35 -6.52
CA ASP A 56 -2.50 -20.04 -5.31
C ASP A 56 -3.50 -21.14 -5.66
N ARG A 57 -4.47 -20.82 -6.52
CA ARG A 57 -5.51 -21.75 -6.95
C ARG A 57 -4.93 -22.97 -7.68
N GLU A 58 -4.04 -22.74 -8.63
CA GLU A 58 -3.37 -23.83 -9.37
C GLU A 58 -2.60 -24.76 -8.43
N LEU A 59 -1.86 -24.18 -7.48
CA LEU A 59 -1.11 -24.96 -6.50
C LEU A 59 -2.03 -25.70 -5.54
N PHE A 60 -3.14 -25.10 -5.14
CA PHE A 60 -4.16 -25.75 -4.33
C PHE A 60 -4.74 -26.99 -5.02
N GLU A 61 -5.10 -26.88 -6.30
CA GLU A 61 -5.58 -28.03 -7.09
C GLU A 61 -4.51 -29.13 -7.18
N THR A 62 -3.23 -28.74 -7.36
CA THR A 62 -2.09 -29.66 -7.36
C THR A 62 -1.91 -30.36 -6.01
N ILE A 63 -2.14 -29.65 -4.90
CA ILE A 63 -2.10 -30.21 -3.54
C ILE A 63 -3.19 -31.28 -3.36
N VAL A 64 -4.42 -31.00 -3.80
CA VAL A 64 -5.53 -31.95 -3.70
C VAL A 64 -5.25 -33.21 -4.52
N ASP A 65 -4.73 -33.07 -5.74
CA ASP A 65 -4.33 -34.20 -6.57
C ASP A 65 -3.21 -35.03 -5.92
N ALA A 66 -2.16 -34.39 -5.41
CA ALA A 66 -1.07 -35.08 -4.71
C ALA A 66 -1.56 -35.85 -3.48
N LEU A 67 -2.47 -35.28 -2.69
CA LEU A 67 -3.10 -35.96 -1.56
C LEU A 67 -3.91 -37.18 -2.00
N SER A 68 -4.68 -37.08 -3.10
CA SER A 68 -5.46 -38.20 -3.63
C SER A 68 -4.58 -39.39 -4.02
N LYS A 69 -3.34 -39.10 -4.46
CA LYS A 69 -2.31 -40.08 -4.82
C LYS A 69 -1.47 -40.55 -3.63
N ARG A 70 -1.78 -40.10 -2.41
CA ARG A 70 -0.99 -40.34 -1.19
C ARG A 70 0.46 -39.85 -1.28
N ASP A 71 0.73 -38.87 -2.13
CA ASP A 71 2.03 -38.23 -2.28
C ASP A 71 2.13 -37.02 -1.34
N GLU A 72 2.31 -37.32 -0.05
CA GLU A 72 2.35 -36.28 0.97
C GLU A 72 3.60 -35.39 0.87
N VAL A 73 4.69 -35.89 0.28
CA VAL A 73 5.92 -35.11 0.12
C VAL A 73 5.70 -33.97 -0.86
N ARG A 74 5.11 -34.25 -2.04
CA ARG A 74 4.76 -33.20 -3.00
C ARG A 74 3.69 -32.26 -2.44
N ALA A 75 2.67 -32.81 -1.77
CA ALA A 75 1.60 -32.00 -1.20
C ALA A 75 2.13 -30.99 -0.17
N ARG A 76 3.04 -31.42 0.73
CA ARG A 76 3.71 -30.53 1.69
C ARG A 76 4.59 -29.47 1.02
N MET A 77 5.31 -29.83 -0.05
CA MET A 77 6.16 -28.89 -0.78
C MET A 77 5.32 -27.74 -1.38
N TYR A 78 4.23 -28.07 -2.08
CA TYR A 78 3.35 -27.05 -2.67
C TYR A 78 2.59 -26.23 -1.63
N ALA A 79 2.24 -26.82 -0.48
CA ALA A 79 1.58 -26.08 0.59
C ALA A 79 2.47 -24.97 1.18
N ARG A 80 3.79 -25.16 1.22
CA ARG A 80 4.74 -24.11 1.64
C ARG A 80 4.77 -22.95 0.65
N GLU A 81 4.72 -23.25 -0.65
CA GLU A 81 4.67 -22.22 -1.69
C GLU A 81 3.37 -21.41 -1.59
N VAL A 82 2.23 -22.08 -1.38
CA VAL A 82 0.94 -21.42 -1.14
C VAL A 82 1.00 -20.48 0.08
N ALA A 83 1.64 -20.90 1.17
CA ALA A 83 1.79 -20.07 2.36
C ALA A 83 2.61 -18.78 2.07
N GLU A 84 3.73 -18.90 1.35
CA GLU A 84 4.53 -17.72 0.96
C GLU A 84 3.78 -16.82 -0.04
N ILE A 85 3.05 -17.38 -1.00
CA ILE A 85 2.20 -16.61 -1.92
C ILE A 85 1.19 -15.77 -1.13
N ARG A 86 0.46 -16.38 -0.19
CA ARG A 86 -0.55 -15.67 0.63
C ARG A 86 0.07 -14.58 1.48
N LYS A 87 1.26 -14.81 2.03
CA LYS A 87 2.02 -13.82 2.80
C LYS A 87 2.39 -12.62 1.93
N ILE A 88 2.90 -12.84 0.71
CA ILE A 88 3.21 -11.77 -0.24
C ILE A 88 1.93 -11.04 -0.66
N THR A 89 0.85 -11.75 -0.97
CA THR A 89 -0.45 -11.13 -1.30
C THR A 89 -0.96 -10.26 -0.16
N LYS A 90 -0.79 -10.68 1.10
CA LYS A 90 -1.18 -9.88 2.27
C LYS A 90 -0.39 -8.58 2.37
N GLN A 91 0.92 -8.64 2.13
CA GLN A 91 1.78 -7.47 2.11
C GLN A 91 1.35 -6.50 1.00
N LEU A 92 1.05 -7.01 -0.19
CA LEU A 92 0.57 -6.21 -1.31
C LEU A 92 -0.81 -5.57 -1.04
N LEU A 93 -1.76 -6.31 -0.45
CA LEU A 93 -3.06 -5.78 -0.03
C LEU A 93 -2.89 -4.67 1.02
N THR A 94 -1.99 -4.86 1.99
CA THR A 94 -1.69 -3.85 3.01
C THR A 94 -1.22 -2.55 2.36
N VAL A 95 -0.28 -2.65 1.41
CA VAL A 95 0.22 -1.49 0.67
C VAL A 95 -0.88 -0.85 -0.17
N GLN A 96 -1.69 -1.65 -0.86
CA GLN A 96 -2.80 -1.16 -1.67
C GLN A 96 -3.73 -0.27 -0.84
N TYR A 97 -4.24 -0.76 0.29
CA TYR A 97 -5.18 0.01 1.11
C TYR A 97 -4.54 1.26 1.71
N ALA A 98 -3.28 1.17 2.15
CA ALA A 98 -2.53 2.32 2.63
C ALA A 98 -2.38 3.40 1.54
N LEU A 99 -2.06 3.00 0.31
CA LEU A 99 -1.92 3.90 -0.83
C LEU A 99 -3.27 4.44 -1.32
N GLU A 100 -4.36 3.68 -1.24
CA GLU A 100 -5.72 4.16 -1.52
C GLU A 100 -6.08 5.30 -0.57
N HIS A 101 -5.82 5.14 0.72
CA HIS A 101 -5.98 6.21 1.71
C HIS A 101 -5.10 7.43 1.38
N ALA A 102 -3.83 7.23 1.03
CA ALA A 102 -2.93 8.31 0.63
C ALA A 102 -3.43 9.05 -0.62
N ALA A 103 -3.94 8.33 -1.63
CA ALA A 103 -4.47 8.91 -2.86
C ALA A 103 -5.71 9.78 -2.60
N LEU A 104 -6.60 9.37 -1.69
CA LEU A 104 -7.79 10.15 -1.30
C LEU A 104 -7.41 11.45 -0.56
N LYS A 105 -6.40 11.41 0.30
CA LYS A 105 -5.89 12.61 0.97
C LYS A 105 -5.25 13.58 -0.01
N LEU A 106 -4.44 13.09 -0.95
CA LEU A 106 -3.88 13.92 -2.03
C LEU A 106 -4.98 14.52 -2.91
N GLU A 107 -6.03 13.75 -3.21
CA GLU A 107 -7.19 14.24 -3.94
C GLU A 107 -7.87 15.42 -3.24
N THR A 108 -8.10 15.26 -1.93
CA THR A 108 -8.69 16.30 -1.08
C THR A 108 -7.83 17.55 -1.05
N PHE A 109 -6.51 17.39 -0.88
CA PHE A 109 -5.56 18.48 -0.91
C PHE A 109 -5.61 19.27 -2.23
N VAL A 110 -5.63 18.56 -3.37
CA VAL A 110 -5.71 19.17 -4.71
C VAL A 110 -7.04 19.88 -4.96
N ILE A 111 -8.17 19.30 -4.52
CA ILE A 111 -9.51 19.85 -4.78
C ILE A 111 -9.78 21.08 -3.91
N TYR A 112 -9.46 21.01 -2.62
CA TYR A 112 -9.86 22.03 -1.65
C TYR A 112 -8.77 23.05 -1.32
N GLY A 113 -7.54 22.84 -1.81
CA GLY A 113 -6.41 23.74 -1.52
C GLY A 113 -6.03 23.70 -0.04
N GLY A 114 -5.83 22.49 0.49
CA GLY A 114 -5.50 22.25 1.91
C GLY A 114 -4.16 22.82 2.33
N ALA A 115 -3.89 22.84 3.64
CA ALA A 115 -2.60 23.30 4.14
C ALA A 115 -1.49 22.28 3.81
N VAL A 116 -0.26 22.75 3.55
CA VAL A 116 0.92 21.89 3.31
C VAL A 116 1.12 20.83 4.40
N ASN A 117 0.74 21.17 5.64
CA ASN A 117 0.82 20.27 6.79
C ASN A 117 -0.06 19.02 6.67
N GLU A 118 -1.07 19.02 5.79
CA GLU A 118 -1.93 17.86 5.51
C GLU A 118 -1.26 16.84 4.58
N VAL A 119 -0.19 17.23 3.87
CA VAL A 119 0.57 16.35 2.97
C VAL A 119 1.58 15.49 3.74
N ALA A 120 2.06 15.96 4.89
CA ALA A 120 3.07 15.25 5.67
C ALA A 120 2.65 13.83 6.12
N PRO A 121 1.41 13.61 6.63
CA PRO A 121 0.94 12.26 6.95
C PRO A 121 0.84 11.35 5.72
N VAL A 122 0.49 11.90 4.56
CA VAL A 122 0.44 11.15 3.29
C VAL A 122 1.83 10.65 2.93
N LEU A 123 2.83 11.53 3.03
CA LEU A 123 4.22 11.19 2.77
C LEU A 123 4.70 10.06 3.69
N GLY A 124 4.34 10.10 4.99
CA GLY A 124 4.61 9.02 5.94
C GLY A 124 4.03 7.68 5.50
N VAL A 125 2.75 7.66 5.09
CA VAL A 125 2.09 6.45 4.57
C VAL A 125 2.79 5.90 3.33
N MET A 126 3.19 6.78 2.40
CA MET A 126 3.93 6.38 1.19
C MET A 126 5.32 5.79 1.53
N LYS A 127 5.99 6.30 2.57
CA LYS A 127 7.29 5.75 3.05
C LYS A 127 7.13 4.37 3.68
N GLU A 128 6.11 4.16 4.51
CA GLU A 128 5.78 2.85 5.06
C GLU A 128 5.48 1.83 3.94
N ALA A 129 4.72 2.24 2.93
CA ALA A 129 4.46 1.45 1.72
C ALA A 129 5.76 1.07 0.98
N LEU A 130 6.71 2.01 0.83
CA LEU A 130 8.02 1.71 0.23
C LEU A 130 8.81 0.67 1.03
N GLY A 131 8.73 0.69 2.36
CA GLY A 131 9.37 -0.29 3.22
C GLY A 131 8.95 -1.73 2.89
N ILE A 132 7.66 -1.92 2.63
CA ILE A 132 7.10 -3.22 2.25
C ILE A 132 7.45 -3.56 0.78
N LEU A 133 7.18 -2.64 -0.15
CA LEU A 133 7.34 -2.88 -1.60
C LEU A 133 8.77 -3.26 -2.00
N LYS A 134 9.79 -2.79 -1.26
CA LYS A 134 11.20 -3.10 -1.55
C LYS A 134 11.46 -4.62 -1.63
N GLY A 135 10.76 -5.43 -0.82
CA GLY A 135 10.93 -6.88 -0.78
C GLY A 135 10.00 -7.66 -1.71
N VAL A 136 8.84 -7.10 -2.06
CA VAL A 136 7.76 -7.85 -2.74
C VAL A 136 7.44 -7.37 -4.15
N ALA A 137 7.70 -6.12 -4.48
CA ALA A 137 7.43 -5.52 -5.80
C ALA A 137 8.43 -4.38 -6.10
N PRO A 138 9.72 -4.71 -6.36
CA PRO A 138 10.77 -3.71 -6.53
C PRO A 138 10.53 -2.74 -7.69
N ASP A 139 9.86 -3.19 -8.74
CA ASP A 139 9.50 -2.38 -9.90
C ASP A 139 8.47 -1.28 -9.56
N ILE A 140 7.53 -1.58 -8.66
CA ILE A 140 6.56 -0.60 -8.16
C ILE A 140 7.22 0.33 -7.12
N TRP A 141 8.14 -0.21 -6.32
CA TRP A 141 8.93 0.55 -5.36
C TRP A 141 9.69 1.71 -6.02
N ILE A 142 10.35 1.47 -7.16
CA ILE A 142 11.10 2.50 -7.91
C ILE A 142 10.19 3.69 -8.27
N ASP A 143 9.02 3.41 -8.83
CA ASP A 143 8.11 4.44 -9.31
C ASP A 143 7.44 5.23 -8.17
N LEU A 144 7.09 4.54 -7.08
CA LEU A 144 6.56 5.18 -5.89
C LEU A 144 7.64 6.02 -5.18
N GLN A 145 8.90 5.58 -5.19
CA GLN A 145 10.01 6.34 -4.60
C GLN A 145 10.20 7.68 -5.29
N TYR A 146 10.01 7.73 -6.61
CA TYR A 146 10.02 9.00 -7.34
C TYR A 146 8.92 9.94 -6.85
N ALA A 147 7.68 9.45 -6.66
CA ALA A 147 6.58 10.26 -6.14
C ALA A 147 6.85 10.80 -4.73
N VAL A 148 7.46 9.98 -3.86
CA VAL A 148 7.88 10.39 -2.51
C VAL A 148 8.90 11.53 -2.57
N ARG A 149 9.95 11.41 -3.41
CA ARG A 149 11.00 12.42 -3.53
C ARG A 149 10.49 13.75 -4.08
N GLU A 150 9.57 13.70 -5.05
CA GLU A 150 8.93 14.90 -5.60
C GLU A 150 8.11 15.64 -4.55
N LEU A 151 7.36 14.92 -3.71
CA LEU A 151 6.63 15.51 -2.58
C LEU A 151 7.57 16.08 -1.50
N GLU A 152 8.65 15.38 -1.16
CA GLU A 152 9.66 15.87 -0.22
C GLU A 152 10.28 17.19 -0.70
N THR A 153 10.63 17.25 -1.99
CA THR A 153 11.18 18.46 -2.59
C THR A 153 10.18 19.60 -2.53
N ALA A 154 8.90 19.33 -2.83
CA ALA A 154 7.82 20.32 -2.78
C ALA A 154 7.55 20.87 -1.37
N MET A 155 7.71 20.02 -0.35
CA MET A 155 7.55 20.39 1.05
C MET A 155 8.77 21.14 1.62
N GLY A 156 9.84 21.33 0.84
CA GLY A 156 11.08 21.93 1.31
C GLY A 156 11.89 21.03 2.24
N THR A 157 11.53 19.74 2.36
CA THR A 157 12.26 18.77 3.20
C THR A 157 13.50 18.21 2.50
N GLY A 158 13.73 18.55 1.22
CA GLY A 158 14.84 18.05 0.42
C GLY A 158 16.24 18.61 0.75
N MET A 159 16.37 19.63 1.62
CA MET A 159 17.65 20.18 2.07
C MET A 159 18.02 19.83 3.51
N VAL A 160 17.13 19.15 4.22
CA VAL A 160 17.38 18.73 5.60
C VAL A 160 17.82 17.28 5.54
N ASP A 161 19.05 17.06 6.01
CA ASP A 161 19.71 15.78 6.19
C ASP A 161 18.73 14.68 6.64
N LEU A 162 18.97 13.46 6.13
CA LEU A 162 18.21 12.21 6.30
C LEU A 162 18.14 11.70 7.77
N SER A 163 18.24 12.60 8.73
CA SER A 163 18.41 12.38 10.16
C SER A 163 17.50 13.28 11.02
N ILE A 164 16.76 14.24 10.44
CA ILE A 164 15.72 14.94 11.21
C ILE A 164 14.47 14.07 11.26
N GLU A 165 14.28 13.44 12.41
CA GLU A 165 13.01 12.96 12.94
C GLU A 165 11.89 13.92 12.53
N VAL A 166 11.18 13.59 11.45
CA VAL A 166 9.94 14.26 11.08
C VAL A 166 8.91 13.83 12.13
N GLY A 167 8.94 14.53 13.27
CA GLY A 167 7.97 14.55 14.35
C GLY A 167 7.37 13.20 14.72
N THR A 168 7.69 12.73 15.93
CA THR A 168 7.10 11.55 16.59
C THR A 168 5.56 11.44 16.54
N GLY A 169 4.83 12.51 16.19
CA GLY A 169 3.38 12.51 15.92
C GLY A 169 2.96 12.20 14.47
N LEU A 170 3.75 12.53 13.45
CA LEU A 170 3.44 12.26 12.03
C LEU A 170 3.64 10.79 11.67
N ASP A 171 4.68 10.18 12.24
CA ASP A 171 4.91 8.73 12.19
C ASP A 171 3.76 7.95 12.85
N GLY A 172 3.10 8.52 13.86
CA GLY A 172 1.98 7.89 14.55
C GLY A 172 0.76 7.71 13.65
N GLU A 173 0.41 8.73 12.86
CA GLU A 173 -0.73 8.65 11.94
C GLU A 173 -0.46 7.68 10.78
N ALA A 174 0.74 7.73 10.19
CA ALA A 174 1.11 6.80 9.12
C ALA A 174 1.09 5.34 9.58
N LYS A 175 1.63 5.06 10.78
CA LYS A 175 1.59 3.73 11.40
C LYS A 175 0.16 3.27 11.67
N LYS A 176 -0.71 4.16 12.12
CA LYS A 176 -2.13 3.83 12.35
C LYS A 176 -2.83 3.42 11.05
N VAL A 177 -2.65 4.19 9.97
CA VAL A 177 -3.20 3.86 8.65
C VAL A 177 -2.67 2.50 8.16
N LEU A 178 -1.37 2.25 8.33
CA LEU A 178 -0.78 0.98 7.95
C LEU A 178 -1.38 -0.19 8.76
N GLU A 179 -1.62 0.00 10.05
CA GLU A 179 -2.20 -1.04 10.90
C GLU A 179 -3.67 -1.31 10.53
N GLU A 180 -4.46 -0.28 10.26
CA GLU A 180 -5.81 -0.43 9.72
C GLU A 180 -5.79 -1.18 8.37
N ALA A 181 -4.86 -0.84 7.48
CA ALA A 181 -4.66 -1.52 6.21
C ALA A 181 -4.27 -3.00 6.38
N LYS A 182 -3.45 -3.35 7.39
CA LYS A 182 -3.13 -4.76 7.69
C LYS A 182 -4.36 -5.54 8.14
N VAL A 183 -5.21 -4.94 8.98
CA VAL A 183 -6.46 -5.56 9.44
C VAL A 183 -7.38 -5.85 8.25
N VAL A 184 -7.54 -4.89 7.35
CA VAL A 184 -8.33 -5.07 6.12
C VAL A 184 -7.69 -6.12 5.20
N ALA A 185 -6.37 -6.08 5.02
CA ALA A 185 -5.65 -7.07 4.22
C ALA A 185 -5.86 -8.49 4.75
N GLU A 186 -5.80 -8.69 6.07
CA GLU A 186 -6.03 -9.98 6.71
C GLU A 186 -7.48 -10.47 6.51
N GLN A 187 -8.47 -9.58 6.56
CA GLN A 187 -9.85 -9.92 6.18
C GLN A 187 -9.93 -10.37 4.71
N LYS A 188 -9.30 -9.64 3.80
CA LYS A 188 -9.30 -9.94 2.37
C LYS A 188 -8.60 -11.25 2.03
N ILE A 189 -7.52 -11.60 2.73
CA ILE A 189 -6.89 -12.92 2.59
C ILE A 189 -7.89 -14.03 2.91
N ARG A 190 -8.63 -13.92 4.02
CA ARG A 190 -9.62 -14.94 4.41
C ARG A 190 -10.78 -15.05 3.42
N GLU A 191 -11.21 -13.94 2.84
CA GLU A 191 -12.28 -13.93 1.82
C GLU A 191 -11.83 -14.51 0.48
N ARG A 192 -10.56 -14.29 0.10
CA ARG A 192 -10.06 -14.57 -1.26
C ARG A 192 -9.48 -15.97 -1.42
N PHE A 193 -8.96 -16.56 -0.35
CA PHE A 193 -8.21 -17.82 -0.41
C PHE A 193 -8.90 -18.96 0.34
N ALA A 194 -8.90 -20.15 -0.27
CA ALA A 194 -9.46 -21.36 0.34
C ALA A 194 -8.60 -21.88 1.51
N GLU A 195 -9.23 -22.52 2.49
CA GLU A 195 -8.49 -23.19 3.57
C GLU A 195 -7.70 -24.41 3.04
N LEU A 196 -6.47 -24.58 3.50
CA LEU A 196 -5.66 -25.76 3.17
C LEU A 196 -6.27 -27.02 3.82
N PRO A 197 -6.18 -28.19 3.15
CA PRO A 197 -6.65 -29.45 3.74
C PRO A 197 -5.96 -29.73 5.08
N ARG A 198 -6.75 -30.01 6.13
CA ARG A 198 -6.25 -30.20 7.52
C ARG A 198 -5.22 -31.32 7.68
N THR A 199 -5.12 -32.24 6.73
CA THR A 199 -4.13 -33.33 6.70
C THR A 199 -2.71 -32.83 6.42
N ILE A 200 -2.58 -31.67 5.76
CA ILE A 200 -1.33 -30.97 5.55
C ILE A 200 -1.30 -29.83 6.55
N GLY A 201 -1.09 -30.16 7.82
CA GLY A 201 -0.69 -29.14 8.78
C GLY A 201 0.61 -28.50 8.27
N VAL A 202 0.53 -27.33 7.65
CA VAL A 202 1.66 -26.39 7.60
C VAL A 202 1.77 -25.84 9.00
N GLY A 203 2.17 -26.71 9.92
CA GLY A 203 2.52 -26.32 11.26
C GLY A 203 3.81 -25.53 11.15
N ASP A 204 3.75 -24.27 11.56
CA ASP A 204 4.90 -23.64 12.20
C ASP A 204 5.39 -24.64 13.23
N GLY A 205 6.57 -25.20 12.98
CA GLY A 205 7.09 -26.29 13.78
C GLY A 205 7.32 -25.82 15.20
N GLU A 206 6.51 -26.32 16.13
CA GLU A 206 7.00 -27.04 17.30
C GLU A 206 5.89 -27.92 17.91
N VAL A 207 6.02 -29.23 17.67
CA VAL A 207 5.21 -30.27 18.28
C VAL A 207 5.84 -30.66 19.61
N SER A 208 5.09 -30.44 20.68
CA SER A 208 5.22 -31.13 21.96
C SER A 208 5.39 -32.65 21.79
N LYS A 209 6.43 -33.23 22.39
CA LYS A 209 6.44 -34.59 22.95
C LYS A 209 7.20 -34.56 24.28
N THR A 210 6.51 -34.66 25.42
CA THR A 210 6.12 -35.90 26.15
C THR A 210 7.27 -36.52 26.94
N THR A 211 7.14 -36.53 28.27
CA THR A 211 7.45 -37.74 29.06
C THR A 211 6.59 -37.76 30.32
N ALA A 212 5.76 -38.80 30.44
CA ALA A 212 5.03 -39.15 31.64
C ALA A 212 5.96 -39.90 32.62
N ALA A 213 5.72 -39.65 33.92
CA ALA A 213 5.89 -40.44 35.15
C ALA A 213 6.87 -41.64 35.20
N PRO A 214 7.44 -41.91 36.38
CA PRO A 214 6.67 -42.59 37.43
C PRO A 214 6.39 -41.75 38.67
#